data_AF-A0A1L4AIE3-F1
#
_entry.id   AF-A0A1L4AIE3-F1
#
_cell.length_a   1.000
_cell.length_b   1.000
_cell.length_c   1.000
_cell.angle_alpha   90.00
_cell.angle_beta   90.00
_cell.angle_gamma   90.00
#
_symmetry.space_group_name_H-M   'P 1'
#
loop_
_entity.id
_entity.type
_entity.pdbx_description
1 polymer ?
#
loop_
_entity_poly.entity_id
_entity_poly.type
_entity_poly.pdbx_seq_one_letter_code
_entity_poly.pdbx_strand_id
1 'polypeptide(L)'
;RMDMIHASVEKVKINLKTGMVSRHPISTRNLDFGVINPAYVGKKNKYVYAAIGDPMPKVIGIAKLDVSVAEVDRRDCIVACRIFGEDCFGGEPFFVPKNPSIDEDDGYVVSYVHNEKTGESNFLVMDATSPNLDIVA
;
A
#
# COMPACT_ATOMS: atom_id res chain seq x y z
N ARG A 1 -18.72 -12.40 -10.50
CA ARG A 1 -19.13 -11.31 -9.58
C ARG A 1 -17.83 -10.77 -8.97
N MET A 2 -17.47 -9.51 -9.21
CA MET A 2 -16.15 -8.98 -8.85
C MET A 2 -15.93 -8.89 -7.33
N ASP A 3 -17.01 -8.77 -6.57
CA ASP A 3 -17.02 -8.78 -5.10
C ASP A 3 -16.49 -10.08 -4.46
N MET A 4 -16.36 -11.17 -5.23
CA MET A 4 -15.75 -12.43 -4.76
C MET A 4 -14.23 -12.49 -5.03
N ILE A 5 -13.63 -11.46 -5.63
CA ILE A 5 -12.20 -11.42 -5.92
C ILE A 5 -11.43 -10.99 -4.67
N HIS A 6 -10.43 -11.80 -4.31
CA HIS A 6 -9.47 -11.50 -3.27
C HIS A 6 -8.07 -11.39 -3.89
N ALA A 7 -7.57 -10.16 -4.03
CA ALA A 7 -6.21 -9.89 -4.45
C ALA A 7 -5.26 -10.09 -3.27
N SER A 8 -4.19 -10.85 -3.50
CA SER A 8 -3.18 -11.16 -2.49
C SER A 8 -1.82 -10.69 -2.97
N VAL A 9 -1.05 -10.07 -2.07
CA VAL A 9 0.32 -9.69 -2.33
C VAL A 9 1.24 -10.78 -1.77
N GLU A 10 2.09 -11.34 -2.63
CA GLU A 10 3.06 -12.37 -2.27
C GLU A 10 4.50 -11.91 -2.54
N LYS A 11 5.39 -12.19 -1.58
CA LYS A 11 6.83 -12.11 -1.79
C LYS A 11 7.32 -13.41 -2.43
N VAL A 12 7.84 -13.30 -3.64
CA VAL A 12 8.46 -14.42 -4.36
C VAL A 12 9.97 -14.31 -4.27
N LYS A 13 10.64 -15.35 -3.77
CA LYS A 13 12.09 -15.44 -3.71
C LYS A 13 12.58 -16.54 -4.64
N ILE A 14 13.45 -16.14 -5.58
CA ILE A 14 14.03 -17.02 -6.61
C ILE A 14 15.54 -17.13 -6.35
N ASN A 15 16.04 -18.35 -6.14
CA ASN A 15 17.46 -18.61 -6.03
C ASN A 15 18.00 -19.07 -7.38
N LEU A 16 18.71 -18.16 -8.07
CA LEU A 16 19.23 -18.42 -9.42
C LEU A 16 20.32 -19.50 -9.47
N LYS A 17 21.00 -19.82 -8.36
CA LYS A 17 22.03 -20.87 -8.32
C LYS A 17 21.44 -22.28 -8.24
N THR A 18 20.32 -22.42 -7.52
CA THR A 18 19.68 -23.73 -7.25
C THR A 18 18.40 -23.94 -8.05
N GLY A 19 17.84 -22.89 -8.64
CA GLY A 19 16.53 -22.92 -9.28
C GLY A 19 15.35 -22.93 -8.30
N MET A 20 15.58 -22.93 -6.98
CA MET A 20 14.51 -22.94 -5.99
C MET A 20 13.69 -21.66 -6.00
N VAL A 21 12.37 -21.80 -5.98
CA VAL A 21 11.39 -20.72 -5.83
C VAL A 21 10.61 -20.94 -4.55
N SER A 22 10.42 -19.86 -3.79
CA SER A 22 9.54 -19.83 -2.63
C SER A 22 8.60 -18.64 -2.72
N ARG A 23 7.38 -18.80 -2.19
CA ARG A 23 6.34 -17.78 -2.19
C ARG A 23 5.81 -17.62 -0.77
N HIS A 24 5.52 -16.38 -0.40
CA HIS A 24 4.98 -16.07 0.92
C HIS A 24 4.00 -14.90 0.83
N PRO A 25 2.70 -15.10 1.15
CA PRO A 25 1.75 -14.00 1.31
C PRO A 25 2.22 -13.03 2.39
N ILE A 26 2.19 -11.72 2.11
CA ILE A 26 2.66 -10.69 3.05
C ILE A 26 1.52 -9.97 3.80
N SER A 27 0.27 -10.19 3.40
CA SER A 27 -0.92 -9.75 4.14
C SER A 27 -2.12 -10.62 3.79
N THR A 28 -3.11 -10.66 4.69
CA THR A 28 -4.41 -11.31 4.44
C THR A 28 -5.48 -10.33 3.96
N ARG A 29 -5.16 -9.04 3.82
CA ARG A 29 -6.09 -8.05 3.25
C ARG A 29 -6.13 -8.16 1.72
N ASN A 30 -7.27 -7.75 1.16
CA ASN A 30 -7.46 -7.61 -0.28
C ASN A 30 -6.72 -6.34 -0.76
N LEU A 31 -5.51 -6.53 -1.29
CA LEU A 31 -4.59 -5.44 -1.63
C LEU A 31 -4.25 -5.43 -3.12
N ASP A 32 -4.26 -4.24 -3.72
CA ASP A 32 -3.92 -4.01 -5.13
C ASP A 32 -3.19 -2.67 -5.31
N PHE A 33 -2.80 -2.32 -6.54
CA PHE A 33 -2.15 -1.04 -6.89
C PHE A 33 -0.93 -0.71 -6.01
N GLY A 34 -0.04 -1.69 -5.87
CA GLY A 34 1.16 -1.57 -5.05
C GLY A 34 2.16 -0.55 -5.61
N VAL A 35 2.53 0.44 -4.81
CA VAL A 35 3.54 1.46 -5.13
C VAL A 35 4.65 1.51 -4.08
N ILE A 36 5.81 2.01 -4.48
CA ILE A 36 6.99 2.17 -3.61
C ILE A 36 7.59 3.56 -3.80
N ASN A 37 8.55 3.92 -2.95
CA ASN A 37 9.38 5.09 -3.22
C ASN A 37 10.15 4.90 -4.55
N PRO A 38 9.98 5.80 -5.55
CA PRO A 38 10.62 5.65 -6.87
C PRO A 38 12.15 5.52 -6.82
N ALA A 39 12.82 6.07 -5.80
CA ALA A 39 14.26 5.95 -5.62
C ALA A 39 14.74 4.50 -5.38
N TYR A 40 13.82 3.60 -4.99
CA TYR A 40 14.06 2.20 -4.63
C TYR A 40 13.61 1.20 -5.70
N VAL A 41 13.14 1.66 -6.86
CA VAL A 41 12.80 0.78 -7.99
C VAL A 41 14.03 -0.05 -8.39
N GLY A 42 13.85 -1.37 -8.45
CA GLY A 42 14.91 -2.34 -8.78
C GLY A 42 15.95 -2.56 -7.66
N LYS A 43 15.73 -2.00 -6.47
CA LYS A 43 16.62 -2.13 -5.31
C LYS A 43 15.88 -2.83 -4.17
N LYS A 44 16.62 -3.25 -3.14
CA LYS A 44 16.00 -3.73 -1.90
C LYS A 44 15.25 -2.55 -1.26
N ASN A 45 13.94 -2.68 -1.12
CA ASN A 45 13.05 -1.72 -0.47
C ASN A 45 12.44 -2.34 0.79
N LYS A 46 12.02 -1.48 1.71
CA LYS A 46 11.37 -1.85 2.97
C LYS A 46 9.87 -1.61 2.93
N TYR A 47 9.42 -0.55 2.26
CA TYR A 47 8.03 -0.12 2.31
C TYR A 47 7.32 -0.30 0.96
N VAL A 48 6.06 -0.71 1.04
CA VAL A 48 5.11 -0.79 -0.08
C VAL A 48 3.81 -0.15 0.38
N TYR A 49 3.17 0.64 -0.47
CA TYR A 49 1.84 1.21 -0.23
C TYR A 49 0.86 0.57 -1.20
N ALA A 50 -0.32 0.17 -0.74
CA ALA A 50 -1.28 -0.54 -1.57
C ALA A 50 -2.71 -0.10 -1.26
N ALA A 51 -3.57 -0.12 -2.27
CA ALA A 51 -5.00 0.10 -2.14
C ALA A 51 -5.68 -1.08 -1.43
N ILE A 52 -6.63 -0.81 -0.55
CA ILE A 52 -7.44 -1.81 0.16
C ILE A 52 -8.80 -1.90 -0.55
N GLY A 53 -9.10 -3.03 -1.17
CA GLY A 53 -10.38 -3.26 -1.87
C GLY A 53 -11.41 -3.96 -0.99
N ASP A 54 -12.61 -3.36 -0.81
CA ASP A 54 -13.72 -3.99 -0.07
C ASP A 54 -15.08 -3.28 -0.29
N PRO A 55 -16.06 -3.87 -1.00
CA PRO A 55 -15.93 -5.00 -1.91
C PRO A 55 -15.28 -4.57 -3.23
N MET A 56 -14.50 -5.44 -3.86
CA MET A 56 -13.88 -5.15 -5.17
C MET A 56 -14.97 -4.86 -6.24
N PRO A 57 -14.84 -3.80 -7.08
CA PRO A 57 -13.66 -2.97 -7.32
C PRO A 57 -13.53 -1.70 -6.45
N LYS A 58 -14.35 -1.54 -5.39
CA LYS A 58 -14.31 -0.34 -4.54
C LYS A 58 -13.09 -0.37 -3.62
N VAL A 59 -12.24 0.64 -3.75
CA VAL A 59 -11.07 0.86 -2.87
C VAL A 59 -11.49 1.72 -1.70
N ILE A 60 -11.47 1.17 -0.49
CA ILE A 60 -11.93 1.85 0.73
C ILE A 60 -10.80 2.49 1.54
N GLY A 61 -9.55 2.29 1.14
CA GLY A 61 -8.42 2.78 1.90
C GLY A 61 -7.06 2.43 1.31
N ILE A 62 -6.02 2.78 2.06
CA ILE A 62 -4.62 2.53 1.72
C ILE A 62 -3.93 1.88 2.91
N ALA A 63 -3.10 0.88 2.64
CA ALA A 63 -2.22 0.23 3.61
C ALA A 63 -0.75 0.52 3.28
N LYS A 64 0.08 0.68 4.31
CA LYS A 64 1.54 0.65 4.23
C LYS A 64 2.03 -0.68 4.79
N LEU A 65 2.87 -1.36 4.03
CA LEU A 65 3.48 -2.63 4.38
C LEU A 65 4.98 -2.44 4.62
N ASP A 66 5.50 -3.07 5.67
CA ASP A 66 6.93 -3.27 5.90
C ASP A 66 7.33 -4.68 5.45
N VAL A 67 7.86 -4.80 4.22
CA VAL A 67 8.22 -6.09 3.62
C VAL A 67 9.54 -6.67 4.13
N SER A 68 10.24 -5.94 5.00
CA SER A 68 11.41 -6.50 5.71
C SER A 68 10.97 -7.42 6.84
N VAL A 69 9.79 -7.22 7.41
CA VAL A 69 9.20 -8.10 8.43
C VAL A 69 9.03 -9.50 7.87
N ALA A 70 8.53 -9.64 6.63
CA ALA A 70 8.40 -10.93 5.94
C ALA A 70 9.73 -11.72 5.77
N GLU A 71 10.89 -11.08 5.95
CA GLU A 71 12.19 -11.78 5.93
C GLU A 71 12.51 -12.46 7.27
N VAL A 72 12.00 -11.91 8.36
CA VAL A 72 12.30 -12.31 9.74
C VAL A 72 11.15 -13.11 10.34
N ASP A 73 9.93 -12.66 10.11
CA ASP A 73 8.71 -13.19 10.69
C ASP A 73 7.57 -13.21 9.66
N ARG A 74 6.87 -14.33 9.57
CA ARG A 74 5.80 -14.57 8.59
C ARG A 74 4.45 -13.97 9.02
N ARG A 75 4.51 -12.86 9.76
CA ARG A 75 3.34 -12.11 10.28
C ARG A 75 2.84 -11.10 9.24
N ASP A 76 1.64 -10.56 9.47
CA ASP A 76 1.06 -9.50 8.63
C ASP A 76 2.03 -8.32 8.56
N CYS A 77 2.36 -7.89 7.34
CA CYS A 77 3.33 -6.82 7.11
C CYS A 77 2.72 -5.42 7.16
N ILE A 78 1.39 -5.28 7.35
CA ILE A 78 0.75 -3.97 7.46
C ILE A 78 1.22 -3.26 8.73
N VAL A 79 1.81 -2.08 8.56
CA VAL A 79 2.32 -1.23 9.65
C VAL A 79 1.60 0.11 9.77
N ALA A 80 0.85 0.53 8.74
CA ALA A 80 -0.04 1.69 8.79
C ALA A 80 -1.24 1.50 7.86
N CYS A 81 -2.37 2.16 8.15
CA CYS A 81 -3.49 2.20 7.22
C CYS A 81 -4.39 3.43 7.41
N ARG A 82 -5.04 3.83 6.31
CA ARG A 82 -6.12 4.83 6.27
C ARG A 82 -7.33 4.22 5.58
N ILE A 83 -8.48 4.28 6.24
CA ILE A 83 -9.80 4.01 5.63
C ILE A 83 -10.44 5.36 5.32
N PHE A 84 -10.99 5.52 4.12
CA PHE A 84 -11.50 6.80 3.62
C PHE A 84 -12.83 7.24 4.26
N GLY A 85 -13.55 6.30 4.86
CA GLY A 85 -14.86 6.52 5.45
C GLY A 85 -15.99 5.93 4.62
N GLU A 86 -17.21 6.11 5.09
CA GLU A 86 -18.41 5.55 4.47
C GLU A 86 -18.69 6.17 3.11
N ASP A 87 -18.93 5.33 2.09
CA ASP A 87 -19.17 5.73 0.69
C ASP A 87 -18.08 6.62 0.06
N CYS A 88 -16.88 6.58 0.64
CA CYS A 88 -15.69 7.22 0.09
C CYS A 88 -14.79 6.15 -0.55
N PHE A 89 -14.53 6.29 -1.84
CA PHE A 89 -13.74 5.32 -2.60
C PHE A 89 -12.59 5.99 -3.32
N GLY A 90 -11.42 5.38 -3.28
CA GLY A 90 -10.22 5.86 -3.96
C GLY A 90 -9.78 4.96 -5.10
N GLY A 91 -8.47 5.00 -5.38
CA GLY A 91 -7.83 4.18 -6.40
C GLY A 91 -6.36 3.93 -6.05
N GLU A 92 -5.50 3.99 -7.06
CA GLU A 92 -4.05 3.86 -6.90
C GLU A 92 -3.48 4.99 -6.01
N PRO A 93 -2.73 4.66 -4.94
CA PRO A 93 -1.94 5.64 -4.20
C PRO A 93 -0.64 5.99 -4.95
N PHE A 94 -0.05 7.15 -4.67
CA PHE A 94 1.28 7.52 -5.15
C PHE A 94 2.18 7.94 -3.98
N PHE A 95 3.47 7.64 -4.07
CA PHE A 95 4.45 8.09 -3.10
C PHE A 95 5.23 9.30 -3.62
N VAL A 96 5.34 10.34 -2.81
CA VAL A 96 6.08 11.57 -3.09
C VAL A 96 7.14 11.78 -2.00
N PRO A 97 8.45 11.63 -2.30
CA PRO A 97 9.49 11.84 -1.30
C PRO A 97 9.59 13.32 -0.91
N LYS A 98 9.93 13.60 0.35
CA LYS A 98 10.42 14.94 0.72
C LYS A 98 11.81 15.17 0.12
N ASN A 99 12.20 16.43 -0.04
CA ASN A 99 13.54 16.79 -0.49
C ASN A 99 14.15 17.86 0.44
N PRO A 100 15.24 17.55 1.17
CA PRO A 100 15.88 16.23 1.26
C PRO A 100 14.99 15.21 1.99
N SER A 101 15.15 13.92 1.65
CA SER A 101 14.50 12.79 2.35
C SER A 101 15.55 12.10 3.22
N ILE A 102 15.18 11.78 4.46
CA ILE A 102 16.05 11.11 5.44
C ILE A 102 15.91 9.59 5.36
N ASP A 103 14.66 9.11 5.33
CA ASP A 103 14.31 7.69 5.32
C ASP A 103 13.48 7.31 4.07
N GLU A 104 13.37 6.01 3.77
CA GLU A 104 12.65 5.49 2.60
C GLU A 104 11.18 5.94 2.54
N ASP A 105 10.53 6.08 3.70
CA ASP A 105 9.16 6.54 3.89
C ASP A 105 9.06 8.02 4.29
N ASP A 106 10.17 8.78 4.28
CA ASP A 106 10.14 10.22 4.56
C ASP A 106 9.57 11.00 3.36
N GLY A 107 8.25 11.10 3.35
CA GLY A 107 7.48 11.58 2.21
C GLY A 107 5.99 11.65 2.51
N TYR A 108 5.23 11.70 1.43
CA TYR A 108 3.79 11.70 1.47
C TYR A 108 3.24 10.56 0.63
N VAL A 109 2.13 9.99 1.08
CA VAL A 109 1.27 9.16 0.24
C VAL A 109 0.11 10.03 -0.22
N VAL A 110 -0.18 10.05 -1.51
CA VAL A 110 -1.28 10.85 -2.07
C VAL A 110 -2.27 9.97 -2.81
N SER A 111 -3.55 10.33 -2.79
CA SER A 111 -4.59 9.61 -3.53
C SER A 111 -5.82 10.47 -3.79
N TYR A 112 -6.51 10.23 -4.90
CA TYR A 112 -7.82 10.79 -5.17
C TYR A 112 -8.90 9.93 -4.52
N VAL A 113 -9.81 10.57 -3.78
CA VAL A 113 -10.93 9.91 -3.10
C VAL A 113 -12.23 10.59 -3.51
N HIS A 114 -13.17 9.80 -4.01
CA HIS A 114 -14.50 10.24 -4.40
C HIS A 114 -15.52 9.87 -3.32
N ASN A 115 -16.31 10.84 -2.87
CA ASN A 115 -17.43 10.63 -1.98
C ASN A 115 -18.71 10.46 -2.81
N GLU A 116 -19.24 9.25 -2.88
CA GLU A 116 -20.45 8.95 -3.66
C GLU A 116 -21.73 9.57 -3.05
N LYS A 117 -21.74 9.91 -1.74
CA LYS A 117 -22.89 10.59 -1.10
C LYS A 117 -22.99 12.05 -1.54
N THR A 118 -21.88 12.77 -1.60
CA THR A 118 -21.86 14.21 -1.95
C THR A 118 -21.59 14.45 -3.43
N GLY A 119 -21.01 13.48 -4.13
CA GLY A 119 -20.55 13.61 -5.52
C GLY A 119 -19.23 14.38 -5.66
N GLU A 120 -18.54 14.65 -4.54
CA GLU A 120 -17.31 15.43 -4.52
C GLU A 120 -16.07 14.52 -4.53
N SER A 121 -14.97 15.03 -5.07
CA SER A 121 -13.69 14.34 -5.06
C SER A 121 -12.65 15.18 -4.35
N ASN A 122 -11.88 14.54 -3.46
CA ASN A 122 -10.80 15.15 -2.69
C ASN A 122 -9.47 14.54 -3.12
N PHE A 123 -8.42 15.36 -3.09
CA PHE A 123 -7.04 14.88 -3.25
C PHE A 123 -6.39 14.87 -1.88
N LEU A 124 -6.19 13.67 -1.33
CA LEU A 124 -5.62 13.52 0.00
C LEU A 124 -4.09 13.52 -0.09
N VAL A 125 -3.46 14.29 0.78
CA VAL A 125 -2.02 14.22 1.06
C VAL A 125 -1.84 13.69 2.47
N MET A 126 -1.15 12.56 2.61
CA MET A 126 -0.98 11.86 3.88
C MET A 126 0.48 11.75 4.26
N ASP A 127 0.80 11.93 5.54
CA ASP A 127 2.13 11.67 6.09
C ASP A 127 2.43 10.17 6.04
N ALA A 128 3.44 9.80 5.24
CA ALA A 128 3.83 8.41 5.05
C ALA A 128 4.49 7.78 6.29
N THR A 129 4.98 8.59 7.24
CA THR A 129 5.61 8.13 8.48
C THR A 129 4.59 7.88 9.60
N SER A 130 3.38 8.42 9.48
CA SER A 130 2.32 8.22 10.46
C SER A 130 1.78 6.78 10.44
N PRO A 131 1.54 6.15 11.61
CA PRO A 131 0.90 4.84 11.70
C PRO A 131 -0.56 4.81 11.19
N ASN A 132 -1.17 5.98 11.03
CA ASN A 132 -2.54 6.12 10.51
C ASN A 132 -2.58 6.78 9.12
N LEU A 133 -1.43 7.10 8.52
CA LEU A 133 -1.32 7.91 7.30
C LEU A 133 -2.10 9.23 7.44
N ASP A 134 -1.76 10.05 8.44
CA ASP A 134 -2.39 11.34 8.79
C ASP A 134 -2.52 12.30 7.62
N ILE A 135 -3.75 12.74 7.35
CA ILE A 135 -4.04 13.72 6.29
C ILE A 135 -3.45 15.05 6.73
N VAL A 136 -2.56 15.59 5.91
CA VAL A 136 -1.88 16.86 6.13
C VAL A 136 -2.32 17.94 5.15
N ALA A 137 -2.96 17.56 4.04
CA ALA A 137 -3.64 18.45 3.10
C ALA A 137 -4.73 17.71 2.30
#